data_AF-A0A7Y4T570-F1
#
_entry.id   AF-A0A7Y4T570-F1
#
_cell.length_a   1.000
_cell.length_b   1.000
_cell.length_c   1.000
_cell.angle_alpha   90.00
_cell.angle_beta   90.00
_cell.angle_gamma   90.00
#
_symmetry.space_group_name_H-M   'P 1'
#
loop_
_entity.id
_entity.type
_entity.pdbx_description
1 polymer ?
#
loop_
_entity_poly.entity_id
_entity_poly.type
_entity_poly.pdbx_seq_one_letter_code
_entity_poly.pdbx_strand_id
1 'polypeptide(L)'
;MIGDGMGLAQVSAYMYNVEGKIAFERCKFIGLHKSHAANNLITDSAAGASAFSIGEKTNNAYVGVDVNGKSHETILEEASRKGLATGVVVSSTIVHATPAAFIAHNVSRDAYEEIALDIVDSGCDLLIGGGQKYFTRRSDSLDLIQKFKSKNYFVTDYFNSDYSSLVIPSSQKLLFFTADGDPLPYSQGRDYMIKASLDALQFLDKRNDKAFFLMVEGSQIDWGGHANDVNYVISEMTEFNLMLNKILDWAEKDGNTLVIITGDHETGGLSINPGSVRGKLTTQFTTTGHSGVMIPVYAFGPGAVNFTGIYENTELYLMMKKILFK
;
A
#
# COMPACT_ATOMS: atom_id res chain seq x y z
N MET A 1 5.90 0.41 1.97
CA MET A 1 4.72 0.20 2.83
C MET A 1 3.94 1.50 2.92
N ILE A 2 2.65 1.45 2.61
CA ILE A 2 1.76 2.62 2.60
C ILE A 2 0.71 2.41 3.70
N GLY A 3 0.56 3.35 4.62
CA GLY A 3 -0.64 3.45 5.45
C GLY A 3 -1.56 4.47 4.81
N ASP A 4 -2.65 4.05 4.18
CA ASP A 4 -3.59 4.97 3.51
C ASP A 4 -4.13 5.95 4.55
N GLY A 5 -4.10 7.26 4.29
CA GLY A 5 -4.53 8.29 5.25
C GLY A 5 -3.63 8.46 6.48
N MET A 6 -2.46 7.80 6.54
CA MET A 6 -1.54 7.82 7.67
C MET A 6 -0.66 9.08 7.72
N GLY A 7 -1.23 10.17 8.22
CA GLY A 7 -0.50 11.39 8.58
C GLY A 7 0.26 11.30 9.91
N LEU A 8 0.95 12.40 10.26
CA LEU A 8 1.64 12.52 11.57
C LEU A 8 0.68 12.39 12.75
N ALA A 9 -0.57 12.82 12.61
CA ALA A 9 -1.58 12.73 13.65
C ALA A 9 -1.97 11.28 13.95
N GLN A 10 -2.15 10.44 12.94
CA GLN A 10 -2.47 9.02 13.04
C GLN A 10 -1.31 8.26 13.70
N VAL A 11 -0.07 8.53 13.27
CA VAL A 11 1.14 7.94 13.91
C VAL A 11 1.25 8.37 15.38
N SER A 12 1.04 9.65 15.68
CA SER A 12 1.12 10.18 17.05
C SER A 12 0.02 9.60 17.94
N ALA A 13 -1.21 9.52 17.42
CA ALA A 13 -2.34 8.94 18.13
C ALA A 13 -2.03 7.48 18.48
N TYR A 14 -1.56 6.69 17.53
CA TYR A 14 -1.13 5.32 17.80
C TYR A 14 -0.03 5.25 18.86
N MET A 15 1.06 6.00 18.68
CA MET A 15 2.20 6.03 19.61
C MET A 15 1.81 6.42 21.03
N TYR A 16 0.84 7.31 21.21
CA TYR A 16 0.39 7.77 22.53
C TYR A 16 -0.68 6.87 23.14
N ASN A 17 -1.36 6.06 22.33
CA ASN A 17 -2.37 5.12 22.78
C ASN A 17 -1.80 3.77 23.25
N VAL A 18 -0.61 3.37 22.77
CA VAL A 18 0.01 2.09 23.15
C VAL A 18 1.14 2.25 24.16
N GLU A 19 1.43 1.19 24.91
CA GLU A 19 2.60 1.11 25.77
C GLU A 19 3.82 0.58 25.02
N GLY A 20 5.01 1.00 25.46
CA GLY A 20 6.28 0.56 24.89
C GLY A 20 6.66 1.30 23.60
N LYS A 21 7.68 0.77 22.93
CA LYS A 21 8.17 1.34 21.67
C LYS A 21 7.43 0.76 20.47
N ILE A 22 7.16 1.60 19.48
CA ILE A 22 6.55 1.17 18.21
C ILE A 22 7.61 0.98 17.13
N ALA A 23 7.30 0.20 16.10
CA ALA A 23 8.24 -0.17 15.03
C ALA A 23 8.81 1.05 14.29
N PHE A 24 8.03 2.12 14.17
CA PHE A 24 8.45 3.40 13.58
C PHE A 24 9.70 3.97 14.27
N GLU A 25 9.88 3.76 15.59
CA GLU A 25 11.04 4.28 16.34
C GLU A 25 12.38 3.59 15.98
N ARG A 26 12.32 2.48 15.23
CA ARG A 26 13.51 1.82 14.65
C ARG A 26 14.05 2.57 13.43
N CYS A 27 13.23 3.36 12.74
CA CYS A 27 13.64 4.15 11.58
C CYS A 27 14.37 5.41 12.05
N LYS A 28 15.63 5.59 11.62
CA LYS A 28 16.45 6.76 11.99
C LYS A 28 16.49 7.86 10.93
N PHE A 29 16.03 7.55 9.73
CA PHE A 29 15.95 8.49 8.63
C PHE A 29 14.48 8.82 8.38
N ILE A 30 14.14 10.10 8.54
CA ILE A 30 12.77 10.60 8.48
C ILE A 30 12.74 11.83 7.57
N GLY A 31 11.74 11.87 6.70
CA GLY A 31 11.43 12.99 5.82
C GLY A 31 9.95 13.33 5.87
N LEU A 32 9.57 14.38 5.14
CA LEU A 32 8.19 14.79 4.91
C LEU A 32 7.98 15.00 3.42
N HIS A 33 6.85 14.52 2.88
CA HIS A 33 6.49 14.79 1.49
C HIS A 33 5.25 15.67 1.37
N LYS A 34 5.19 16.42 0.28
CA LYS A 34 4.03 17.22 -0.14
C LYS A 34 3.13 16.37 -1.03
N SER A 35 1.97 15.96 -0.48
CA SER A 35 1.07 14.98 -1.09
C SER A 35 0.12 15.52 -2.15
N HIS A 36 0.01 16.84 -2.32
CA HIS A 36 -1.00 17.46 -3.19
C HIS A 36 -1.05 16.87 -4.62
N ALA A 37 -2.23 16.89 -5.22
CA ALA A 37 -2.44 16.54 -6.63
C ALA A 37 -2.09 17.73 -7.56
N ALA A 38 -2.12 17.49 -8.87
CA ALA A 38 -1.90 18.54 -9.87
C ALA A 38 -3.04 19.57 -9.91
N ASN A 39 -4.28 19.13 -9.69
CA ASN A 39 -5.49 19.95 -9.76
C ASN A 39 -6.08 20.34 -8.40
N ASN A 40 -5.48 19.89 -7.28
CA ASN A 40 -5.99 20.16 -5.94
C ASN A 40 -4.89 20.10 -4.88
N LEU A 41 -4.96 20.98 -3.87
CA LEU A 41 -4.07 20.95 -2.71
C LEU A 41 -4.34 19.73 -1.80
N ILE A 42 -5.56 19.20 -1.86
CA ILE A 42 -5.96 17.99 -1.14
C ILE A 42 -6.03 16.86 -2.18
N THR A 43 -5.06 15.95 -2.12
CA THR A 43 -5.01 14.78 -3.01
C THR A 43 -6.06 13.74 -2.59
N ASP A 44 -6.37 12.82 -3.50
CA ASP A 44 -6.95 11.52 -3.16
C ASP A 44 -5.88 10.41 -3.24
N SER A 45 -6.23 9.19 -2.80
CA SER A 45 -5.32 8.04 -2.83
C SER A 45 -4.81 7.71 -4.23
N ALA A 46 -5.64 7.89 -5.27
CA ALA A 46 -5.25 7.60 -6.65
C ALA A 46 -4.10 8.51 -7.12
N ALA A 47 -4.26 9.82 -6.98
CA ALA A 47 -3.21 10.77 -7.35
C ALA A 47 -2.00 10.71 -6.42
N GLY A 48 -2.22 10.50 -5.12
CA GLY A 48 -1.17 10.38 -4.11
C GLY A 48 -0.26 9.19 -4.39
N ALA A 49 -0.84 8.01 -4.63
CA ALA A 49 -0.11 6.80 -4.96
C ALA A 49 0.51 6.84 -6.36
N SER A 50 -0.18 7.43 -7.35
CA SER A 50 0.36 7.60 -8.71
C SER A 50 1.65 8.43 -8.70
N ALA A 51 1.72 9.49 -7.89
CA ALA A 51 2.95 10.27 -7.76
C ALA A 51 4.15 9.41 -7.28
N PHE A 52 3.93 8.44 -6.39
CA PHE A 52 4.96 7.50 -5.96
C PHE A 52 5.36 6.50 -7.05
N SER A 53 4.39 6.11 -7.88
CA SER A 53 4.54 5.00 -8.83
C SER A 53 5.11 5.46 -10.17
N ILE A 54 4.70 6.62 -10.70
CA ILE A 54 5.15 7.14 -12.00
C ILE A 54 6.09 8.35 -11.88
N GLY A 55 6.24 8.93 -10.70
CA GLY A 55 7.15 10.07 -10.48
C GLY A 55 6.67 11.40 -11.05
N GLU A 56 5.38 11.52 -11.36
CA GLU A 56 4.75 12.74 -11.87
C GLU A 56 3.48 13.05 -11.08
N LYS A 57 3.15 14.34 -10.94
CA LYS A 57 1.87 14.76 -10.36
C LYS A 57 0.76 14.45 -11.36
N THR A 58 -0.39 14.00 -10.84
CA THR A 58 -1.59 13.76 -11.65
C THR A 58 -2.84 14.36 -11.00
N ASN A 59 -3.97 14.30 -11.69
CA ASN A 59 -5.25 14.80 -11.18
C ASN A 59 -5.85 13.81 -10.18
N ASN A 60 -6.64 14.30 -9.21
CA ASN A 60 -7.41 13.41 -8.35
C ASN A 60 -8.23 12.40 -9.19
N ALA A 61 -8.40 11.19 -8.66
CA ALA A 61 -8.99 10.02 -9.30
C ALA A 61 -8.17 9.35 -10.42
N TYR A 62 -7.05 9.93 -10.86
CA TYR A 62 -6.23 9.33 -11.92
C TYR A 62 -5.27 8.29 -11.34
N VAL A 63 -5.18 7.15 -12.00
CA VAL A 63 -4.42 5.96 -11.62
C VAL A 63 -3.35 5.72 -12.68
N GLY A 64 -2.07 5.86 -12.34
CA GLY A 64 -0.95 5.51 -13.23
C GLY A 64 -0.89 6.30 -14.55
N VAL A 65 -1.56 7.44 -14.64
CA VAL A 65 -1.60 8.31 -15.83
C VAL A 65 -1.23 9.74 -15.46
N ASP A 66 -0.73 10.52 -16.42
CA ASP A 66 -0.47 11.95 -16.23
C ASP A 66 -1.75 12.80 -16.25
N VAL A 67 -1.59 14.12 -16.07
CA VAL A 67 -2.69 15.11 -16.09
C VAL A 67 -3.52 15.12 -17.38
N ASN A 68 -3.01 14.57 -18.48
CA ASN A 68 -3.70 14.45 -19.76
C ASN A 68 -4.33 13.05 -19.96
N GLY A 69 -4.23 12.16 -18.97
CA GLY A 69 -4.73 10.80 -19.03
C GLY A 69 -3.84 9.84 -19.83
N LYS A 70 -2.59 10.22 -20.12
CA LYS A 70 -1.65 9.32 -20.79
C LYS A 70 -0.98 8.40 -19.77
N SER A 71 -0.96 7.10 -20.05
CA SER A 71 -0.28 6.09 -19.23
C SER A 71 1.23 6.32 -19.18
N HIS A 72 1.81 6.11 -17.99
CA HIS A 72 3.25 6.13 -17.74
C HIS A 72 3.66 4.84 -17.03
N GLU A 73 4.79 4.27 -17.44
CA GLU A 73 5.35 3.06 -16.81
C GLU A 73 5.56 3.28 -15.31
N THR A 74 4.96 2.44 -14.48
CA THR A 74 5.12 2.52 -13.03
C THR A 74 6.47 1.93 -12.59
N ILE A 75 6.91 2.23 -11.37
CA ILE A 75 8.12 1.60 -10.80
C ILE A 75 8.01 0.08 -10.68
N LEU A 76 6.80 -0.45 -10.48
CA LEU A 76 6.56 -1.89 -10.41
C LEU A 76 6.66 -2.51 -11.81
N GLU A 77 6.07 -1.88 -12.81
CA GLU A 77 6.19 -2.31 -14.21
C GLU A 77 7.64 -2.24 -14.71
N GLU A 78 8.36 -1.17 -14.38
CA GLU A 78 9.79 -1.04 -14.69
C GLU A 78 10.61 -2.16 -14.01
N ALA A 79 10.30 -2.49 -12.76
CA ALA A 79 10.92 -3.60 -12.04
C ALA A 79 10.64 -4.95 -12.74
N SER A 80 9.38 -5.22 -13.08
CA SER A 80 8.98 -6.43 -13.80
C SER A 80 9.67 -6.54 -15.16
N ARG A 81 9.70 -5.46 -15.95
CA ARG A 81 10.37 -5.39 -17.25
C ARG A 81 11.88 -5.61 -17.14
N LYS A 82 12.52 -5.17 -16.05
CA LYS A 82 13.94 -5.44 -15.74
C LYS A 82 14.17 -6.85 -15.18
N GLY A 83 13.11 -7.62 -14.99
CA GLY A 83 13.13 -9.01 -14.52
C GLY A 83 13.32 -9.14 -13.02
N LEU A 84 13.01 -8.10 -12.24
CA LEU A 84 12.91 -8.19 -10.79
C LEU A 84 11.57 -8.85 -10.42
N ALA A 85 11.53 -9.52 -9.27
CA ALA A 85 10.27 -10.07 -8.76
C ALA A 85 9.38 -8.93 -8.23
N THR A 86 8.08 -9.02 -8.44
CA THR A 86 7.15 -7.93 -8.07
C THR A 86 5.93 -8.42 -7.30
N GLY A 87 5.49 -7.67 -6.29
CA GLY A 87 4.31 -8.04 -5.50
C GLY A 87 3.52 -6.87 -4.93
N VAL A 88 2.25 -7.13 -4.67
CA VAL A 88 1.29 -6.23 -4.03
C VAL A 88 0.48 -6.99 -2.98
N VAL A 89 0.43 -6.45 -1.77
CA VAL A 89 -0.36 -6.97 -0.64
C VAL A 89 -1.14 -5.82 -0.02
N VAL A 90 -2.47 -5.91 0.05
CA VAL A 90 -3.31 -4.82 0.55
C VAL A 90 -4.39 -5.32 1.49
N SER A 91 -4.86 -4.46 2.40
CA SER A 91 -6.02 -4.73 3.24
C SER A 91 -7.36 -4.23 2.67
N SER A 92 -7.36 -3.72 1.44
CA SER A 92 -8.53 -3.36 0.63
C SER A 92 -8.77 -4.38 -0.50
N THR A 93 -9.58 -4.01 -1.50
CA THR A 93 -9.56 -4.69 -2.79
C THR A 93 -8.28 -4.39 -3.58
N ILE A 94 -7.83 -5.34 -4.40
CA ILE A 94 -6.64 -5.19 -5.26
C ILE A 94 -6.84 -4.07 -6.31
N VAL A 95 -8.09 -3.80 -6.69
CA VAL A 95 -8.46 -2.75 -7.65
C VAL A 95 -8.63 -1.38 -7.00
N HIS A 96 -8.46 -1.27 -5.67
CA HIS A 96 -8.53 0.01 -4.98
C HIS A 96 -7.41 0.96 -5.46
N ALA A 97 -7.58 2.26 -5.23
CA ALA A 97 -6.76 3.29 -5.86
C ALA A 97 -5.24 3.13 -5.62
N THR A 98 -4.83 2.90 -4.38
CA THR A 98 -3.41 2.77 -4.01
C THR A 98 -2.73 1.57 -4.68
N PRO A 99 -3.25 0.32 -4.60
CA PRO A 99 -2.66 -0.77 -5.37
C PRO A 99 -2.74 -0.51 -6.87
N ALA A 100 -3.90 -0.11 -7.39
CA ALA A 100 -4.09 0.14 -8.82
C ALA A 100 -3.06 1.12 -9.39
N ALA A 101 -2.65 2.15 -8.64
CA ALA A 101 -1.65 3.13 -9.09
C ALA A 101 -0.28 2.51 -9.43
N PHE A 102 0.03 1.30 -8.95
CA PHE A 102 1.26 0.57 -9.28
C PHE A 102 1.08 -0.47 -10.39
N ILE A 103 -0.16 -0.90 -10.71
CA ILE A 103 -0.44 -2.08 -11.55
C ILE A 103 -1.55 -1.87 -12.59
N ALA A 104 -1.99 -0.63 -12.83
CA ALA A 104 -3.07 -0.27 -13.73
C ALA A 104 -2.94 1.17 -14.24
N HIS A 105 -3.66 1.51 -15.32
CA HIS A 105 -3.70 2.86 -15.87
C HIS A 105 -5.13 3.29 -16.23
N ASN A 106 -5.68 4.22 -15.48
CA ASN A 106 -7.03 4.71 -15.74
C ASN A 106 -7.20 6.18 -15.32
N VAL A 107 -8.05 6.90 -16.04
CA VAL A 107 -8.45 8.28 -15.66
C VAL A 107 -9.50 8.31 -14.55
N SER A 108 -9.95 7.14 -14.08
CA SER A 108 -10.90 7.01 -12.98
C SER A 108 -10.54 5.84 -12.08
N ARG A 109 -10.38 6.13 -10.78
CA ARG A 109 -10.22 5.12 -9.73
C ARG A 109 -11.44 4.23 -9.54
N ASP A 110 -12.61 4.67 -10.00
CA ASP A 110 -13.87 3.93 -9.88
C ASP A 110 -14.08 2.92 -11.01
N ALA A 111 -13.21 2.92 -12.03
CA ALA A 111 -13.24 1.99 -13.15
C ALA A 111 -12.70 0.60 -12.77
N TYR A 112 -13.29 -0.02 -11.74
CA TYR A 112 -12.76 -1.23 -11.12
C TYR A 112 -12.68 -2.43 -12.07
N GLU A 113 -13.60 -2.55 -13.03
CA GLU A 113 -13.52 -3.63 -14.03
C GLU A 113 -12.38 -3.36 -15.02
N GLU A 114 -12.19 -2.13 -15.47
CA GLU A 114 -11.09 -1.76 -16.36
C GLU A 114 -9.75 -1.91 -15.65
N ILE A 115 -9.65 -1.46 -14.39
CA ILE A 115 -8.47 -1.66 -13.53
C ILE A 115 -8.18 -3.16 -13.35
N ALA A 116 -9.19 -3.98 -13.06
CA ALA A 116 -9.01 -5.43 -12.94
C ALA A 116 -8.45 -6.05 -14.23
N LEU A 117 -8.88 -5.53 -15.40
CA LEU A 117 -8.39 -6.00 -16.70
C LEU A 117 -6.92 -5.60 -16.92
N ASP A 118 -6.52 -4.37 -16.61
CA ASP A 118 -5.13 -3.91 -16.71
C ASP A 118 -4.18 -4.76 -15.84
N ILE A 119 -4.61 -5.12 -14.63
CA ILE A 119 -3.78 -5.88 -13.67
C ILE A 119 -3.32 -7.23 -14.25
N VAL A 120 -4.09 -7.82 -15.16
CA VAL A 120 -3.74 -9.08 -15.85
C VAL A 120 -2.39 -8.96 -16.60
N ASP A 121 -2.08 -7.77 -17.10
CA ASP A 121 -0.88 -7.48 -17.89
C ASP A 121 0.18 -6.66 -17.15
N SER A 122 -0.05 -6.28 -15.89
CA SER A 122 0.86 -5.50 -15.02
C SER A 122 2.26 -6.09 -14.80
N GLY A 123 2.45 -7.38 -15.12
CA GLY A 123 3.71 -8.07 -14.89
C GLY A 123 3.98 -8.45 -13.44
N CYS A 124 3.05 -8.18 -12.51
CA CYS A 124 3.15 -8.58 -11.10
C CYS A 124 3.39 -10.10 -10.97
N ASP A 125 4.03 -10.56 -9.89
CA ASP A 125 4.20 -12.00 -9.60
C ASP A 125 3.33 -12.47 -8.43
N LEU A 126 2.95 -11.57 -7.53
CA LEU A 126 2.16 -11.88 -6.35
C LEU A 126 1.15 -10.77 -6.07
N LEU A 127 -0.13 -11.13 -6.02
CA LEU A 127 -1.26 -10.23 -5.76
C LEU A 127 -2.09 -10.82 -4.61
N ILE A 128 -2.24 -10.08 -3.52
CA ILE A 128 -3.05 -10.50 -2.36
C ILE A 128 -3.92 -9.33 -1.90
N GLY A 129 -5.23 -9.55 -1.85
CA GLY A 129 -6.21 -8.59 -1.35
C GLY A 129 -7.64 -9.00 -1.69
N GLY A 130 -8.62 -8.17 -1.38
CA GLY A 130 -10.03 -8.44 -1.69
C GLY A 130 -10.41 -8.17 -3.15
N GLY A 131 -11.71 -8.23 -3.43
CA GLY A 131 -12.29 -7.77 -4.69
C GLY A 131 -12.47 -8.82 -5.78
N GLN A 132 -12.60 -10.11 -5.43
CA GLN A 132 -12.83 -11.20 -6.40
C GLN A 132 -13.97 -10.91 -7.39
N LYS A 133 -15.00 -10.19 -6.95
CA LYS A 133 -16.16 -9.83 -7.78
C LYS A 133 -15.78 -9.08 -9.06
N TYR A 134 -14.77 -8.21 -9.02
CA TYR A 134 -14.35 -7.39 -10.16
C TYR A 134 -13.59 -8.18 -11.23
N PHE A 135 -13.14 -9.40 -10.89
CA PHE A 135 -12.44 -10.29 -11.80
C PHE A 135 -13.34 -11.37 -12.40
N THR A 136 -14.44 -11.72 -11.72
CA THR A 136 -15.28 -12.89 -12.05
C THR A 136 -16.73 -12.57 -12.41
N ARG A 137 -17.27 -11.44 -11.94
CA ARG A 137 -18.67 -11.05 -12.14
C ARG A 137 -18.76 -9.71 -12.84
N ARG A 138 -18.12 -9.65 -14.00
CA ARG A 138 -17.93 -8.45 -14.79
C ARG A 138 -19.11 -8.18 -15.72
N SER A 139 -19.36 -6.91 -16.01
CA SER A 139 -20.37 -6.48 -16.97
C SER A 139 -20.10 -6.97 -18.39
N ASP A 140 -18.83 -7.11 -18.78
CA ASP A 140 -18.37 -7.62 -20.08
C ASP A 140 -18.36 -9.16 -20.18
N SER A 141 -18.80 -9.86 -19.13
CA SER A 141 -18.83 -11.33 -19.04
C SER A 141 -17.46 -12.02 -19.17
N LEU A 142 -16.35 -11.29 -19.09
CA LEU A 142 -15.02 -11.89 -19.05
C LEU A 142 -14.78 -12.58 -17.70
N ASP A 143 -14.13 -13.74 -17.74
CA ASP A 143 -13.55 -14.37 -16.55
C ASP A 143 -12.03 -14.14 -16.58
N LEU A 144 -11.55 -13.19 -15.78
CA LEU A 144 -10.13 -12.86 -15.73
C LEU A 144 -9.31 -13.96 -15.05
N ILE A 145 -9.92 -14.87 -14.29
CA ILE A 145 -9.23 -15.98 -13.64
C ILE A 145 -8.55 -16.87 -14.68
N GLN A 146 -9.20 -17.11 -15.82
CA GLN A 146 -8.61 -17.88 -16.91
C GLN A 146 -7.41 -17.17 -17.54
N LYS A 147 -7.45 -15.84 -17.64
CA LYS A 147 -6.31 -15.05 -18.14
C LYS A 147 -5.12 -15.08 -17.19
N PHE A 148 -5.36 -15.04 -15.87
CA PHE A 148 -4.29 -15.23 -14.89
C PHE A 148 -3.70 -16.65 -14.97
N LYS A 149 -4.55 -17.68 -15.05
CA LYS A 149 -4.09 -19.08 -15.18
C LYS A 149 -3.26 -19.30 -16.44
N SER A 150 -3.64 -18.71 -17.58
CA SER A 150 -2.83 -18.79 -18.82
C SER A 150 -1.48 -18.09 -18.71
N LYS A 151 -1.34 -17.14 -17.77
CA LYS A 151 -0.08 -16.49 -17.38
C LYS A 151 0.66 -17.19 -16.23
N ASN A 152 0.35 -18.46 -15.98
CA ASN A 152 0.98 -19.30 -14.95
C ASN A 152 0.79 -18.79 -13.51
N TYR A 153 -0.38 -18.20 -13.22
CA TYR A 153 -0.78 -17.93 -11.85
C TYR A 153 -1.48 -19.14 -11.22
N PHE A 154 -1.08 -19.45 -9.99
CA PHE A 154 -1.94 -20.12 -9.04
C PHE A 154 -2.95 -19.11 -8.50
N VAL A 155 -4.23 -19.35 -8.80
CA VAL A 155 -5.33 -18.48 -8.40
C VAL A 155 -6.21 -19.24 -7.40
N THR A 156 -6.36 -18.69 -6.20
CA THR A 156 -7.24 -19.23 -5.15
C THR A 156 -7.85 -18.09 -4.34
N ASP A 157 -8.74 -18.41 -3.41
CA ASP A 157 -9.52 -17.43 -2.66
C ASP A 157 -9.83 -17.91 -1.23
N TYR A 158 -10.40 -17.01 -0.45
CA TYR A 158 -10.82 -17.20 0.93
C TYR A 158 -11.90 -18.28 1.14
N PHE A 159 -12.63 -18.68 0.09
CA PHE A 159 -13.59 -19.78 0.18
C PHE A 159 -12.90 -21.14 0.05
N ASN A 160 -11.89 -21.23 -0.82
CA ASN A 160 -11.21 -22.47 -1.14
C ASN A 160 -9.97 -22.73 -0.28
N SER A 161 -9.43 -21.70 0.38
CA SER A 161 -8.19 -21.81 1.16
C SER A 161 -8.16 -20.80 2.30
N ASP A 162 -7.88 -21.27 3.51
CA ASP A 162 -7.50 -20.40 4.62
C ASP A 162 -6.05 -19.92 4.40
N TYR A 163 -5.87 -18.59 4.32
CA TYR A 163 -4.56 -17.98 4.11
C TYR A 163 -3.55 -18.36 5.19
N SER A 164 -4.01 -18.61 6.42
CA SER A 164 -3.16 -19.04 7.55
C SER A 164 -2.39 -20.34 7.25
N SER A 165 -2.96 -21.20 6.39
CA SER A 165 -2.42 -22.50 6.00
C SER A 165 -1.92 -22.55 4.56
N LEU A 166 -2.08 -21.46 3.80
CA LEU A 166 -1.70 -21.40 2.39
C LEU A 166 -0.19 -21.59 2.20
N VAL A 167 0.16 -22.47 1.27
CA VAL A 167 1.52 -22.65 0.76
C VAL A 167 1.57 -22.12 -0.67
N ILE A 168 2.41 -21.12 -0.90
CA ILE A 168 2.57 -20.50 -2.23
C ILE A 168 3.43 -21.43 -3.11
N PRO A 169 2.94 -21.87 -4.28
CA PRO A 169 3.74 -22.70 -5.19
C PRO A 169 4.96 -21.94 -5.73
N SER A 170 6.16 -22.50 -5.61
CA SER A 170 7.40 -21.83 -6.05
C SER A 170 7.53 -21.64 -7.56
N SER A 171 6.87 -22.50 -8.35
CA SER A 171 6.93 -22.47 -9.81
C SER A 171 5.92 -21.52 -10.47
N GLN A 172 4.90 -21.07 -9.73
CA GLN A 172 3.80 -20.25 -10.24
C GLN A 172 3.80 -18.86 -9.63
N LYS A 173 3.15 -17.92 -10.31
CA LYS A 173 2.76 -16.63 -9.72
C LYS A 173 1.55 -16.84 -8.79
N LEU A 174 1.23 -15.87 -7.94
CA LEU A 174 0.09 -15.96 -7.01
C LEU A 174 -0.92 -14.85 -7.23
N LEU A 175 -2.19 -15.21 -7.28
CA LEU A 175 -3.32 -14.31 -7.07
C LEU A 175 -4.20 -14.93 -5.99
N PHE A 176 -4.28 -14.27 -4.83
CA PHE A 176 -5.10 -14.70 -3.71
C PHE A 176 -6.16 -13.65 -3.41
N PHE A 177 -7.44 -14.03 -3.50
CA PHE A 177 -8.53 -13.17 -3.06
C PHE A 177 -8.89 -13.40 -1.60
N THR A 178 -8.74 -12.39 -0.76
CA THR A 178 -9.03 -12.48 0.68
C THR A 178 -10.49 -12.21 1.01
N ALA A 179 -11.25 -11.65 0.07
CA ALA A 179 -12.66 -11.35 0.18
C ALA A 179 -13.30 -11.14 -1.20
N ASP A 180 -14.61 -11.29 -1.30
CA ASP A 180 -15.36 -11.01 -2.54
C ASP A 180 -15.38 -9.53 -2.90
N GLY A 181 -15.54 -8.67 -1.89
CA GLY A 181 -15.38 -7.22 -1.96
C GLY A 181 -14.26 -6.78 -1.02
N ASP A 182 -14.52 -5.77 -0.21
CA ASP A 182 -13.58 -5.28 0.79
C ASP A 182 -13.35 -6.30 1.91
N PRO A 183 -12.09 -6.54 2.33
CA PRO A 183 -11.79 -7.31 3.52
C PRO A 183 -12.35 -6.64 4.79
N LEU A 184 -12.59 -7.44 5.83
CA LEU A 184 -13.03 -6.93 7.13
C LEU A 184 -12.00 -5.95 7.75
N PRO A 185 -12.45 -5.01 8.59
CA PRO A 185 -11.55 -4.29 9.49
C PRO A 185 -10.75 -5.22 10.39
N TYR A 186 -9.55 -4.79 10.81
CA TYR A 186 -8.74 -5.53 11.77
C TYR A 186 -9.48 -5.76 13.09
N SER A 187 -10.20 -4.73 13.56
CA SER A 187 -11.07 -4.82 14.76
C SER A 187 -12.18 -5.86 14.64
N GLN A 188 -12.49 -6.32 13.43
CA GLN A 188 -13.53 -7.31 13.12
C GLN A 188 -12.96 -8.69 12.75
N GLY A 189 -11.65 -8.91 12.95
CA GLY A 189 -11.04 -10.23 12.85
C GLY A 189 -10.30 -10.54 11.56
N ARG A 190 -9.94 -9.53 10.75
CA ARG A 190 -8.97 -9.71 9.66
C ARG A 190 -7.61 -10.12 10.24
N ASP A 191 -6.98 -11.15 9.68
CA ASP A 191 -5.78 -11.77 10.26
C ASP A 191 -4.67 -12.13 9.26
N TYR A 192 -4.87 -11.90 7.96
CA TYR A 192 -3.93 -12.35 6.92
C TYR A 192 -2.73 -11.42 6.68
N MET A 193 -2.81 -10.11 6.95
CA MET A 193 -1.83 -9.13 6.42
C MET A 193 -0.40 -9.37 6.87
N ILE A 194 -0.20 -9.75 8.14
CA ILE A 194 1.13 -10.00 8.69
C ILE A 194 1.76 -11.22 7.99
N LYS A 195 1.03 -12.33 7.89
CA LYS A 195 1.51 -13.53 7.21
C LYS A 195 1.71 -13.26 5.71
N ALA A 196 0.73 -12.63 5.06
CA ALA A 196 0.77 -12.35 3.63
C ALA A 196 1.97 -11.49 3.23
N SER A 197 2.31 -10.49 4.03
CA SER A 197 3.46 -9.63 3.75
C SER A 197 4.79 -10.36 3.94
N LEU A 198 4.89 -11.24 4.95
CA LEU A 198 6.10 -12.05 5.16
C LEU A 198 6.25 -13.16 4.11
N ASP A 199 5.15 -13.78 3.70
CA ASP A 199 5.13 -14.77 2.63
C ASP A 199 5.46 -14.11 1.29
N ALA A 200 4.98 -12.89 1.03
CA ALA A 200 5.35 -12.12 -0.14
C ALA A 200 6.85 -11.83 -0.18
N LEU A 201 7.45 -11.36 0.92
CA LEU A 201 8.90 -11.17 0.99
C LEU A 201 9.66 -12.47 0.67
N GLN A 202 9.29 -13.58 1.32
CA GLN A 202 9.94 -14.88 1.10
C GLN A 202 9.75 -15.42 -0.31
N PHE A 203 8.57 -15.22 -0.91
CA PHE A 203 8.26 -15.66 -2.26
C PHE A 203 9.08 -14.88 -3.28
N LEU A 204 9.08 -13.55 -3.17
CA LEU A 204 9.77 -12.67 -4.11
C LEU A 204 11.29 -12.82 -4.04
N ASP A 205 11.85 -12.92 -2.83
CA ASP A 205 13.28 -13.17 -2.58
C ASP A 205 13.76 -14.49 -3.23
N LYS A 206 12.91 -15.51 -3.26
CA LYS A 206 13.23 -16.81 -3.90
C LYS A 206 12.86 -16.89 -5.37
N ARG A 207 12.17 -15.89 -5.92
CA ARG A 207 11.57 -15.97 -7.25
C ARG A 207 12.62 -15.87 -8.35
N ASN A 208 13.67 -15.11 -8.13
CA ASN A 208 14.83 -15.03 -9.03
C ASN A 208 16.08 -14.57 -8.25
N ASP A 209 17.24 -14.65 -8.88
CA ASP A 209 18.53 -14.23 -8.29
C ASP A 209 18.77 -12.71 -8.39
N LYS A 210 17.75 -11.92 -8.77
CA LYS A 210 17.78 -10.44 -8.81
C LYS A 210 17.02 -9.88 -7.60
N ALA A 211 16.91 -8.56 -7.54
CA ALA A 211 16.13 -7.87 -6.51
C ALA A 211 14.61 -8.05 -6.72
N PHE A 212 13.83 -7.57 -5.74
CA PHE A 212 12.38 -7.50 -5.82
C PHE A 212 11.84 -6.11 -5.48
N PHE A 213 10.60 -5.85 -5.88
CA PHE A 213 9.80 -4.71 -5.45
C PHE A 213 8.49 -5.19 -4.84
N LEU A 214 8.20 -4.78 -3.60
CA LEU A 214 6.98 -5.14 -2.89
C LEU A 214 6.27 -3.88 -2.38
N MET A 215 5.02 -3.71 -2.79
CA MET A 215 4.11 -2.71 -2.21
C MET A 215 3.18 -3.41 -1.21
N VAL A 216 3.16 -2.92 0.03
CA VAL A 216 2.25 -3.39 1.08
C VAL A 216 1.44 -2.20 1.57
N GLU A 217 0.13 -2.35 1.67
CA GLU A 217 -0.77 -1.30 2.11
C GLU A 217 -1.61 -1.71 3.34
N GLY A 218 -1.54 -0.90 4.40
CA GLY A 218 -2.57 -0.86 5.44
C GLY A 218 -3.65 0.12 5.02
N SER A 219 -4.64 -0.36 4.27
CA SER A 219 -5.58 0.45 3.50
C SER A 219 -6.68 1.11 4.33
N GLN A 220 -7.05 0.52 5.47
CA GLN A 220 -8.25 0.95 6.21
C GLN A 220 -7.98 1.97 7.33
N ILE A 221 -6.72 2.42 7.50
CA ILE A 221 -6.39 3.56 8.38
C ILE A 221 -7.17 4.80 7.92
N ASP A 222 -7.18 5.03 6.60
CA ASP A 222 -7.96 6.04 5.91
C ASP A 222 -9.46 5.93 6.20
N TRP A 223 -10.02 4.72 6.14
CA TRP A 223 -11.45 4.49 6.40
C TRP A 223 -11.84 4.84 7.83
N GLY A 224 -10.95 4.56 8.81
CA GLY A 224 -11.11 5.05 10.18
C GLY A 224 -11.08 6.57 10.27
N GLY A 225 -10.22 7.22 9.49
CA GLY A 225 -10.16 8.67 9.34
C GLY A 225 -11.46 9.25 8.76
N HIS A 226 -11.96 8.70 7.66
CA HIS A 226 -13.24 9.10 7.05
C HIS A 226 -14.43 8.91 7.99
N ALA A 227 -14.42 7.84 8.78
CA ALA A 227 -15.43 7.55 9.78
C ALA A 227 -15.34 8.45 11.02
N ASN A 228 -14.28 9.27 11.14
CA ASN A 228 -13.95 10.03 12.34
C ASN A 228 -13.91 9.14 13.60
N ASP A 229 -13.42 7.90 13.43
CA ASP A 229 -13.34 6.91 14.50
C ASP A 229 -11.87 6.65 14.86
N VAL A 230 -11.43 7.27 15.95
CA VAL A 230 -10.05 7.08 16.44
C VAL A 230 -9.79 5.64 16.84
N ASN A 231 -10.77 4.87 17.35
CA ASN A 231 -10.52 3.48 17.73
C ASN A 231 -10.32 2.62 16.49
N TYR A 232 -11.02 2.92 15.40
CA TYR A 232 -10.79 2.28 14.12
C TYR A 232 -9.40 2.60 13.58
N VAL A 233 -9.00 3.88 13.54
CA VAL A 233 -7.63 4.30 13.17
C VAL A 233 -6.58 3.55 14.02
N ILE A 234 -6.75 3.51 15.34
CA ILE A 234 -5.83 2.83 16.26
C ILE A 234 -5.77 1.32 16.00
N SER A 235 -6.90 0.68 15.68
CA SER A 235 -6.96 -0.74 15.37
C SER A 235 -6.14 -1.05 14.11
N GLU A 236 -6.34 -0.30 13.03
CA GLU A 236 -5.59 -0.49 11.78
C GLU A 236 -4.11 -0.16 11.94
N MET A 237 -3.79 0.91 12.69
CA MET A 237 -2.40 1.23 13.05
C MET A 237 -1.74 0.15 13.90
N THR A 238 -2.51 -0.59 14.71
CA THR A 238 -2.00 -1.73 15.51
C THR A 238 -1.50 -2.83 14.59
N GLU A 239 -2.32 -3.25 13.63
CA GLU A 239 -1.91 -4.28 12.67
C GLU A 239 -0.74 -3.80 11.80
N PHE A 240 -0.81 -2.56 11.30
CA PHE A 240 0.26 -1.98 10.49
C PHE A 240 1.60 -1.94 11.25
N ASN A 241 1.59 -1.58 12.53
CA ASN A 241 2.78 -1.58 13.37
C ASN A 241 3.33 -3.00 13.64
N LEU A 242 2.47 -3.98 13.92
CA LEU A 242 2.87 -5.37 14.12
C LEU A 242 3.51 -5.96 12.87
N MET A 243 2.88 -5.71 11.71
CA MET A 243 3.39 -6.07 10.39
C MET A 243 4.73 -5.39 10.11
N LEU A 244 4.82 -4.06 10.30
CA LEU A 244 6.04 -3.29 10.11
C LEU A 244 7.17 -3.85 10.97
N ASN A 245 6.93 -4.17 12.24
CA ASN A 245 7.97 -4.72 13.10
C ASN A 245 8.56 -6.02 12.54
N LYS A 246 7.72 -6.92 12.03
CA LYS A 246 8.16 -8.18 11.42
C LYS A 246 8.90 -7.99 10.10
N ILE A 247 8.47 -7.02 9.28
CA ILE A 247 9.16 -6.67 8.03
C ILE A 247 10.53 -6.06 8.34
N LEU A 248 10.64 -5.21 9.36
CA LEU A 248 11.93 -4.65 9.78
C LEU A 248 12.86 -5.74 10.34
N ASP A 249 12.34 -6.72 11.09
CA ASP A 249 13.13 -7.88 11.54
C ASP A 249 13.68 -8.68 10.36
N TRP A 250 12.86 -8.87 9.32
CA TRP A 250 13.27 -9.57 8.09
C TRP A 250 14.32 -8.76 7.32
N ALA A 251 14.09 -7.47 7.11
CA ALA A 251 15.00 -6.58 6.37
C ALA A 251 16.34 -6.39 7.10
N GLU A 252 16.35 -6.34 8.43
CA GLU A 252 17.56 -6.29 9.24
C GLU A 252 18.40 -7.57 9.09
N LYS A 253 17.73 -8.73 9.03
CA LYS A 253 18.39 -10.03 8.82
C LYS A 253 18.95 -10.16 7.40
N ASP A 254 18.21 -9.70 6.40
CA ASP A 254 18.64 -9.70 5.00
C ASP A 254 19.82 -8.73 4.78
N GLY A 255 19.77 -7.54 5.38
CA GLY A 255 20.83 -6.53 5.31
C GLY A 255 20.93 -5.78 3.97
N ASN A 256 20.20 -6.22 2.93
CA ASN A 256 20.20 -5.61 1.59
C ASN A 256 18.86 -4.92 1.25
N THR A 257 17.87 -5.03 2.12
CA THR A 257 16.51 -4.54 1.89
C THR A 257 16.29 -3.14 2.43
N LEU A 258 15.85 -2.23 1.55
CA LEU A 258 15.33 -0.92 1.90
C LEU A 258 13.83 -1.03 2.20
N VAL A 259 13.41 -0.56 3.37
CA VAL A 259 12.00 -0.42 3.74
C VAL A 259 11.65 1.06 3.82
N ILE A 260 10.66 1.48 3.04
CA ILE A 260 10.10 2.84 3.05
C ILE A 260 8.68 2.75 3.59
N ILE A 261 8.34 3.61 4.55
CA ILE A 261 7.04 3.68 5.20
C ILE A 261 6.52 5.10 5.04
N THR A 262 5.32 5.28 4.47
CA THR A 262 4.67 6.58 4.30
C THR A 262 3.16 6.43 4.28
N GLY A 263 2.41 7.53 4.32
CA GLY A 263 1.06 7.59 3.77
C GLY A 263 1.05 8.19 2.37
N ASP A 264 -0.09 8.10 1.70
CA ASP A 264 -0.45 8.83 0.48
C ASP A 264 -0.97 10.24 0.78
N HIS A 265 -1.78 10.38 1.83
CA HIS A 265 -2.28 11.62 2.43
C HIS A 265 -2.59 11.44 3.92
N GLU A 266 -3.17 12.47 4.54
CA GLU A 266 -3.76 12.40 5.87
C GLU A 266 -5.28 12.42 5.74
N THR A 267 -5.97 11.72 6.65
CA THR A 267 -7.44 11.63 6.59
C THR A 267 -8.11 12.03 7.91
N GLY A 268 -9.15 12.86 7.77
CA GLY A 268 -10.03 13.32 8.83
C GLY A 268 -9.56 14.60 9.53
N GLY A 269 -8.34 15.08 9.24
CA GLY A 269 -7.74 16.21 9.94
C GLY A 269 -7.71 15.97 11.44
N LEU A 270 -7.20 14.79 11.83
CA LEU A 270 -7.18 14.30 13.20
C LEU A 270 -6.31 15.21 14.09
N SER A 271 -6.83 15.59 15.25
CA SER A 271 -6.08 16.28 16.30
C SER A 271 -6.12 15.51 17.62
N ILE A 272 -5.04 15.63 18.40
CA ILE A 272 -4.94 15.17 19.78
C ILE A 272 -5.04 16.40 20.68
N ASN A 273 -6.03 16.42 21.56
CA ASN A 273 -6.45 17.62 22.28
C ASN A 273 -6.07 17.57 23.78
N PRO A 274 -6.11 18.73 24.48
CA PRO A 274 -5.91 18.79 25.93
C PRO A 274 -6.79 17.80 26.69
N GLY A 275 -6.25 17.23 27.78
CA GLY A 275 -6.89 16.16 28.54
C GLY A 275 -6.47 14.74 28.13
N SER A 276 -5.76 14.61 27.00
CA SER A 276 -5.13 13.34 26.61
C SER A 276 -4.05 12.91 27.60
N VAL A 277 -4.04 11.62 27.92
CA VAL A 277 -2.97 10.94 28.67
C VAL A 277 -2.55 9.67 27.92
N ARG A 278 -1.41 9.08 28.28
CA ARG A 278 -0.97 7.81 27.67
C ARG A 278 -2.06 6.74 27.83
N GLY A 279 -2.39 6.05 26.74
CA GLY A 279 -3.45 5.03 26.70
C GLY A 279 -4.89 5.57 26.70
N LYS A 280 -5.09 6.91 26.76
CA LYS A 280 -6.43 7.51 26.71
C LYS A 280 -6.38 8.90 26.06
N LEU A 281 -6.76 8.95 24.79
CA LEU A 281 -6.72 10.16 24.00
C LEU A 281 -8.07 10.90 24.02
N THR A 282 -8.00 12.22 24.00
CA THR A 282 -9.12 13.10 23.61
C THR A 282 -8.81 13.61 22.22
N THR A 283 -9.58 13.15 21.22
CA THR A 283 -9.33 13.49 19.81
C THR A 283 -10.50 14.23 19.18
N GLN A 284 -10.21 14.94 18.09
CA GLN A 284 -11.23 15.54 17.23
C GLN A 284 -10.82 15.39 15.76
N PHE A 285 -11.82 15.32 14.90
CA PHE A 285 -11.66 15.34 13.45
C PHE A 285 -12.28 16.64 12.91
N THR A 286 -11.63 17.24 11.92
CA THR A 286 -12.05 18.53 11.35
C THR A 286 -12.81 18.37 10.04
N THR A 287 -12.74 17.19 9.42
CA THR A 287 -13.39 16.85 8.16
C THR A 287 -13.68 15.35 8.12
N THR A 288 -14.55 14.91 7.22
CA THR A 288 -14.69 13.49 6.85
C THR A 288 -13.94 13.18 5.55
N GLY A 289 -13.07 14.09 5.08
CA GLY A 289 -12.24 13.91 3.89
C GLY A 289 -10.76 13.95 4.25
N HIS A 290 -9.91 14.09 3.24
CA HIS A 290 -8.46 14.22 3.46
C HIS A 290 -8.07 15.64 3.87
N SER A 291 -6.85 15.80 4.40
CA SER A 291 -6.25 17.12 4.64
C SER A 291 -4.90 17.28 3.94
N GLY A 292 -4.52 18.54 3.70
CA GLY A 292 -3.30 18.91 2.97
C GLY A 292 -2.04 19.00 3.84
N VAL A 293 -1.99 18.29 4.98
CA VAL A 293 -0.78 18.27 5.82
C VAL A 293 0.33 17.46 5.14
N MET A 294 1.59 17.82 5.39
CA MET A 294 2.72 17.02 4.92
C MET A 294 2.72 15.65 5.58
N ILE A 295 3.15 14.64 4.83
CA ILE A 295 3.06 13.24 5.23
C ILE A 295 4.44 12.71 5.60
N PRO A 296 4.58 11.97 6.71
CA PRO A 296 5.87 11.47 7.14
C PRO A 296 6.35 10.31 6.28
N VAL A 297 7.64 10.31 5.99
CA VAL A 297 8.36 9.19 5.38
C VAL A 297 9.39 8.67 6.37
N TYR A 298 9.29 7.40 6.72
CA TYR A 298 10.28 6.70 7.53
C TYR A 298 11.03 5.71 6.64
N ALA A 299 12.35 5.64 6.80
CA ALA A 299 13.17 4.71 6.03
C ALA A 299 14.11 3.89 6.91
N PHE A 300 14.30 2.63 6.53
CA PHE A 300 15.16 1.66 7.20
C PHE A 300 15.96 0.85 6.17
N GLY A 301 17.21 0.52 6.47
CA GLY A 301 18.08 -0.28 5.59
C GLY A 301 18.92 0.53 4.60
N PRO A 302 19.54 -0.13 3.61
CA PRO A 302 20.47 0.50 2.67
C PRO A 302 19.84 1.66 1.88
N GLY A 303 20.52 2.81 1.87
CA GLY A 303 20.05 3.99 1.14
C GLY A 303 18.95 4.80 1.83
N ALA A 304 18.52 4.41 3.04
CA ALA A 304 17.47 5.11 3.80
C ALA A 304 17.77 6.60 4.04
N VAL A 305 19.04 7.01 4.13
CA VAL A 305 19.45 8.42 4.28
C VAL A 305 18.93 9.34 3.16
N ASN A 306 18.67 8.79 1.97
CA ASN A 306 18.16 9.56 0.84
C ASN A 306 16.74 10.12 1.09
N PHE A 307 15.98 9.53 2.03
CA PHE A 307 14.60 9.90 2.34
C PHE A 307 14.50 10.93 3.47
N THR A 308 15.53 11.76 3.67
CA THR A 308 15.55 12.81 4.70
C THR A 308 15.28 14.19 4.10
N GLY A 309 14.60 15.05 4.85
CA GLY A 309 14.26 16.41 4.41
C GLY A 309 12.78 16.58 4.02
N ILE A 310 12.48 17.66 3.30
CA ILE A 310 11.13 17.98 2.80
C ILE A 310 11.17 18.00 1.28
N TYR A 311 10.31 17.22 0.62
CA TYR A 311 10.34 17.03 -0.84
C TYR A 311 8.93 16.86 -1.44
N GLU A 312 8.84 16.87 -2.77
CA GLU A 312 7.62 16.45 -3.47
C GLU A 312 7.43 14.94 -3.37
N ASN A 313 6.18 14.47 -3.28
CA ASN A 313 5.89 13.04 -3.24
C ASN A 313 6.36 12.28 -4.50
N THR A 314 6.50 12.97 -5.63
CA THR A 314 7.09 12.46 -6.86
C THR A 314 8.57 12.09 -6.74
N GLU A 315 9.31 12.71 -5.81
CA GLU A 315 10.73 12.41 -5.61
C GLU A 315 10.94 11.01 -5.02
N LEU A 316 9.92 10.43 -4.37
CA LEU A 316 9.97 9.05 -3.88
C LEU A 316 10.20 8.05 -5.01
N TYR A 317 9.58 8.25 -6.17
CA TYR A 317 9.83 7.44 -7.37
C TYR A 317 11.31 7.48 -7.75
N LEU A 318 11.89 8.68 -7.85
CA LEU A 318 13.29 8.87 -8.26
C LEU A 318 14.26 8.26 -7.24
N MET A 319 13.99 8.42 -5.95
CA MET A 319 14.79 7.86 -4.86
C MET A 319 14.73 6.33 -4.85
N MET A 320 13.55 5.73 -4.99
CA MET A 320 13.38 4.28 -5.11
C MET A 320 14.11 3.75 -6.34
N LYS A 321 13.88 4.36 -7.51
CA LYS A 321 14.50 3.99 -8.79
C LYS A 321 16.03 3.99 -8.72
N LYS A 322 16.61 5.05 -8.12
CA LYS A 322 18.06 5.19 -7.94
C LYS A 322 18.67 4.07 -7.11
N ILE A 323 17.91 3.45 -6.20
CA ILE A 323 18.40 2.39 -5.32
C ILE A 323 18.14 1.01 -5.94
N LEU A 324 16.94 0.82 -6.48
CA LEU A 324 16.46 -0.48 -6.95
C LEU A 324 17.13 -0.97 -8.25
N PHE A 325 17.49 -0.06 -9.16
CA PHE A 325 18.02 -0.41 -10.48
C PHE A 325 19.51 -0.08 -10.66
N LYS A 326 20.28 -0.11 -9.57
CA LYS A 326 21.74 0.05 -9.62
C LYS A 326 22.44 -1.12 -10.29
#